data_AF-A0A2G9Z5H8-F1
#
_entry.id   AF-A0A2G9Z5H8-F1
#
_cell.length_a   1.000
_cell.length_b   1.000
_cell.length_c   1.000
_cell.angle_alpha   90.00
_cell.angle_beta   90.00
_cell.angle_gamma   90.00
#
_symmetry.space_group_name_H-M   'P 1'
#
loop_
_entity.id
_entity.type
_entity.pdbx_description
1 polymer ?
#
loop_
_entity_poly.entity_id
_entity_poly.type
_entity_poly.pdbx_seq_one_letter_code
_entity_poly.pdbx_strand_id
1 'polypeptide(L)'
;MSVWEAPNNISKKPEHASEESKIEKENPERILTAEEVLALLEKLAGEAKFSERRKLEDEQGLYLWEIEIAQEDGGTTEYSYIRKGNYKERGLAGGSALETAIHITYFDNEGMPISGHSVSKLMDGKWIDTP
;
A
#
# COMPACT_ATOMS: atom_id res chain seq x y z
N MET A 1 -54.76 39.63 -18.66
CA MET A 1 -53.72 39.04 -17.81
C MET A 1 -53.44 37.66 -18.37
N SER A 2 -52.42 37.53 -19.21
CA SER A 2 -52.10 36.28 -19.90
C SER A 2 -51.11 35.51 -19.02
N VAL A 3 -51.52 34.34 -18.55
CA VAL A 3 -50.67 33.41 -17.80
C VAL A 3 -49.93 32.55 -18.81
N TRP A 4 -48.61 32.55 -18.72
CA TRP A 4 -47.72 31.78 -19.58
C TRP A 4 -47.47 30.45 -18.89
N GLU A 5 -47.81 29.33 -19.53
CA GLU A 5 -47.40 27.98 -19.11
C GLU A 5 -46.35 27.46 -20.08
N ALA A 6 -45.18 27.08 -19.56
CA ALA A 6 -44.06 26.57 -20.34
C ALA A 6 -44.27 25.10 -20.72
N PRO A 7 -43.85 24.66 -21.94
CA PRO A 7 -43.98 23.27 -22.37
C PRO A 7 -42.94 22.36 -21.70
N ASN A 8 -43.42 21.27 -21.11
CA ASN A 8 -42.62 20.23 -20.47
C ASN A 8 -41.92 19.37 -21.56
N ASN A 9 -40.61 19.55 -21.73
CA ASN A 9 -39.81 18.83 -22.72
C ASN A 9 -39.29 17.49 -22.16
N ILE A 10 -39.57 16.42 -22.92
CA ILE A 10 -39.15 15.05 -22.69
C ILE A 10 -37.64 14.93 -22.95
N SER A 11 -36.87 14.54 -21.95
CA SER A 11 -35.58 13.88 -22.14
C SER A 11 -35.61 12.52 -21.47
N LYS A 12 -35.90 11.49 -22.27
CA LYS A 12 -35.71 10.09 -21.88
C LYS A 12 -34.21 9.88 -21.60
N LYS A 13 -33.87 9.70 -20.33
CA LYS A 13 -32.54 9.26 -19.89
C LYS A 13 -32.39 7.78 -20.27
N PRO A 14 -31.31 7.34 -20.93
CA PRO A 14 -31.10 5.92 -21.19
C PRO A 14 -30.81 5.21 -19.86
N GLU A 15 -31.60 4.16 -19.59
CA GLU A 15 -31.30 3.15 -18.57
C GLU A 15 -29.97 2.49 -18.93
N HIS A 16 -28.88 2.94 -18.32
CA HIS A 16 -27.65 2.17 -18.31
C HIS A 16 -27.86 0.98 -17.38
N ALA A 17 -27.86 -0.20 -18.01
CA ALA A 17 -27.90 -1.49 -17.37
C ALA A 17 -26.88 -1.54 -16.23
N SER A 18 -27.36 -1.93 -15.06
CA SER A 18 -26.54 -2.33 -13.93
C SER A 18 -25.69 -3.52 -14.36
N GLU A 19 -24.43 -3.26 -14.68
CA GLU A 19 -23.40 -4.27 -14.80
C GLU A 19 -23.22 -4.86 -13.41
N GLU A 20 -23.86 -6.01 -13.18
CA GLU A 20 -23.71 -6.80 -11.96
C GLU A 20 -22.23 -7.11 -11.79
N SER A 21 -21.58 -6.40 -10.87
CA SER A 21 -20.20 -6.66 -10.50
C SER A 21 -20.13 -8.09 -9.99
N LYS A 22 -19.55 -8.95 -10.83
CA LYS A 22 -19.18 -10.31 -10.48
C LYS A 22 -18.25 -10.19 -9.27
N ILE A 23 -18.77 -10.45 -8.08
CA ILE A 23 -17.96 -10.49 -6.86
C ILE A 23 -17.05 -11.70 -7.02
N GLU A 24 -15.86 -11.48 -7.55
CA GLU A 24 -14.78 -12.45 -7.49
C GLU A 24 -14.54 -12.72 -6.00
N LYS A 25 -14.74 -13.97 -5.58
CA LYS A 25 -14.35 -14.40 -4.24
C LYS A 25 -12.83 -14.29 -4.17
N GLU A 26 -12.33 -13.15 -3.71
CA GLU A 26 -10.92 -12.99 -3.34
C GLU A 26 -10.59 -14.12 -2.35
N ASN A 27 -9.68 -15.00 -2.72
CA ASN A 27 -9.11 -15.97 -1.79
C ASN A 27 -8.42 -15.14 -0.69
N PRO A 28 -8.70 -15.37 0.62
CA PRO A 28 -8.06 -14.60 1.67
C PRO A 28 -6.54 -14.63 1.48
N GLU A 29 -5.95 -13.45 1.38
CA GLU A 29 -4.52 -13.30 1.19
C GLU A 29 -3.78 -13.91 2.37
N ARG A 30 -2.69 -14.64 2.09
CA ARG A 30 -1.89 -15.26 3.14
C ARG A 30 -1.21 -14.18 3.97
N ILE A 31 -1.41 -14.21 5.28
CA ILE A 31 -0.68 -13.36 6.22
C ILE A 31 0.71 -13.98 6.44
N LEU A 32 1.75 -13.17 6.20
CA LEU A 32 3.14 -13.57 6.42
C LEU A 32 3.50 -13.51 7.89
N THR A 33 4.37 -14.42 8.32
CA THR A 33 4.96 -14.35 9.66
C THR A 33 6.06 -13.29 9.70
N ALA A 34 6.45 -12.87 10.91
CA ALA A 34 7.59 -11.97 11.07
C ALA A 34 8.89 -12.55 10.47
N GLU A 35 9.14 -13.85 10.62
CA GLU A 35 10.34 -14.49 10.04
C GLU A 35 10.35 -14.42 8.50
N GLU A 36 9.19 -14.58 7.86
CA GLU A 36 9.07 -14.48 6.41
C GLU A 36 9.27 -13.04 5.92
N VAL A 37 8.71 -12.06 6.64
CA VAL A 37 8.92 -10.64 6.31
C VAL A 37 10.40 -10.26 6.52
N LEU A 38 11.03 -10.74 7.59
CA LEU A 38 12.45 -10.50 7.84
C LEU A 38 13.31 -11.06 6.72
N ALA A 39 13.05 -12.29 6.25
CA ALA A 39 13.81 -12.89 5.15
C ALA A 39 13.67 -12.07 3.84
N LEU A 40 12.52 -11.46 3.58
CA LEU A 40 12.33 -10.56 2.43
C LEU A 40 13.14 -9.27 2.60
N LEU A 41 13.11 -8.68 3.79
CA LEU A 41 13.86 -7.46 4.10
C LEU A 41 15.38 -7.70 4.04
N GLU A 42 15.87 -8.82 4.57
CA GLU A 42 17.27 -9.24 4.47
C GLU A 42 17.71 -9.43 3.02
N LYS A 43 16.85 -10.07 2.19
CA LYS A 43 17.12 -10.21 0.74
C LYS A 43 17.26 -8.85 0.06
N LEU A 44 16.43 -7.86 0.43
CA LEU A 44 16.46 -6.51 -0.13
C LEU A 44 17.62 -5.67 0.39
N ALA A 45 18.00 -5.84 1.66
CA ALA A 45 19.15 -5.19 2.28
C ALA A 45 20.49 -5.76 1.77
N GLY A 46 20.50 -7.01 1.31
CA GLY A 46 21.72 -7.69 0.89
C GLY A 46 22.69 -7.86 2.06
N GLU A 47 23.94 -7.39 1.89
CA GLU A 47 24.96 -7.45 2.94
C GLU A 47 24.93 -6.23 3.89
N ALA A 48 24.09 -5.24 3.60
CA ALA A 48 24.00 -4.03 4.41
C ALA A 48 23.35 -4.33 5.77
N LYS A 49 23.93 -3.76 6.83
CA LYS A 49 23.29 -3.78 8.15
C LYS A 49 22.16 -2.76 8.16
N PHE A 50 21.02 -3.18 8.68
CA PHE A 50 19.87 -2.31 8.91
C PHE A 50 19.55 -2.19 10.40
N SER A 51 18.88 -1.10 10.78
CA SER A 51 18.24 -0.92 12.09
C SER A 51 16.72 -0.99 11.93
N GLU A 52 16.05 -1.54 12.95
CA GLU A 52 14.59 -1.50 13.03
C GLU A 52 14.13 -0.09 13.43
N ARG A 53 13.24 0.51 12.63
CA ARG A 53 12.59 1.79 12.94
C ARG A 53 11.29 1.58 13.69
N ARG A 54 10.45 0.70 13.15
CA ARG A 54 9.11 0.44 13.66
C ARG A 54 8.65 -0.97 13.29
N LYS A 55 7.89 -1.58 14.20
CA LYS A 55 7.24 -2.87 13.98
C LYS A 55 5.89 -2.88 14.69
N LEU A 56 4.81 -3.12 13.94
CA LEU A 56 3.44 -3.08 14.46
C LEU A 56 2.63 -4.33 14.07
N GLU A 57 1.83 -4.80 15.01
CA GLU A 57 1.01 -6.00 14.88
C GLU A 57 -0.43 -5.72 15.33
N ASP A 58 -1.38 -6.47 14.77
CA ASP A 58 -2.77 -6.51 15.23
C ASP A 58 -3.19 -7.96 15.57
N GLU A 59 -4.47 -8.19 15.81
CA GLU A 59 -5.00 -9.52 16.14
C GLU A 59 -4.73 -10.59 15.07
N GLN A 60 -4.47 -10.17 13.83
CA GLN A 60 -4.14 -11.05 12.71
C GLN A 60 -2.62 -11.19 12.50
N GLY A 61 -1.79 -10.42 13.22
CA GLY A 61 -0.33 -10.47 13.18
C GLY A 61 0.31 -9.20 12.60
N LEU A 62 1.55 -9.34 12.14
CA LEU A 62 2.37 -8.25 11.62
C LEU A 62 1.71 -7.55 10.43
N TYR A 63 1.53 -6.23 10.54
CA TYR A 63 0.97 -5.41 9.46
C TYR A 63 1.90 -4.28 9.00
N LEU A 64 2.90 -3.91 9.80
CA LEU A 64 3.92 -2.93 9.44
C LEU A 64 5.29 -3.36 9.98
N TRP A 65 6.32 -3.33 9.14
CA TRP A 65 7.72 -3.39 9.58
C TRP A 65 8.57 -2.44 8.73
N GLU A 66 9.14 -1.43 9.39
CA GLU A 66 10.03 -0.43 8.81
C GLU A 66 11.46 -0.68 9.30
N ILE A 67 12.40 -0.82 8.37
CA ILE A 67 13.84 -0.87 8.64
C ILE A 67 14.55 0.26 7.88
N GLU A 68 15.67 0.74 8.41
CA GLU A 68 16.50 1.75 7.75
C GLU A 68 17.94 1.26 7.56
N ILE A 69 18.55 1.71 6.47
CA ILE A 69 19.96 1.48 6.13
C ILE A 69 20.61 2.85 5.93
N ALA A 70 21.69 3.12 6.66
CA ALA A 70 22.48 4.32 6.48
C ALA A 70 23.30 4.24 5.18
N GLN A 71 23.29 5.32 4.40
CA GLN A 71 24.07 5.46 3.18
C GLN A 71 25.38 6.22 3.46
N GLU A 72 26.40 6.01 2.62
CA GLU A 72 27.72 6.63 2.80
C GLU A 72 27.70 8.15 2.66
N ASP A 73 26.75 8.69 1.90
CA ASP A 73 26.53 10.14 1.69
C ASP A 73 25.81 10.81 2.88
N GLY A 74 25.48 10.05 3.91
CA GLY A 74 24.77 10.51 5.10
C GLY A 74 23.24 10.43 4.98
N GLY A 75 22.70 10.05 3.82
CA GLY A 75 21.28 9.77 3.64
C GLY A 75 20.87 8.42 4.24
N THR A 76 19.59 8.08 4.08
CA THR A 76 19.06 6.77 4.50
C THR A 76 18.17 6.15 3.43
N THR A 77 18.12 4.83 3.44
CA THR A 77 17.13 4.04 2.69
C THR A 77 16.25 3.31 3.67
N GLU A 78 14.94 3.52 3.57
CA GLU A 78 13.95 2.83 4.37
C GLU A 78 13.23 1.77 3.53
N TYR A 79 13.08 0.58 4.08
CA TYR A 79 12.17 -0.44 3.56
C TYR A 79 10.99 -0.62 4.51
N SER A 80 9.78 -0.56 3.97
CA SER A 80 8.54 -0.65 4.73
C SER A 80 7.69 -1.80 4.18
N TYR A 81 7.59 -2.90 4.91
CA TYR A 81 6.56 -3.93 4.69
C TYR A 81 5.22 -3.43 5.21
N ILE A 82 4.18 -3.49 4.39
CA ILE A 82 2.81 -3.12 4.74
C ILE A 82 1.87 -4.22 4.26
N ARG A 83 1.05 -4.77 5.16
CA ARG A 83 0.02 -5.76 4.81
C ARG A 83 -1.23 -5.09 4.26
N LYS A 84 -1.91 -5.67 3.25
CA LYS A 84 -3.23 -5.21 2.78
C LYS A 84 -4.19 -5.06 3.97
N GLY A 85 -4.87 -3.92 4.08
CA GLY A 85 -5.79 -3.67 5.18
C GLY A 85 -6.03 -2.19 5.46
N ASN A 86 -6.90 -1.92 6.43
CA ASN A 86 -7.24 -0.57 6.86
C ASN A 86 -6.85 -0.41 8.33
N TYR A 87 -5.75 0.29 8.58
CA TYR A 87 -5.20 0.43 9.93
C TYR A 87 -5.53 1.80 10.52
N LYS A 88 -5.73 1.81 11.85
CA LYS A 88 -6.22 2.99 12.57
C LYS A 88 -5.16 4.08 12.74
N GLU A 89 -3.88 3.74 12.63
CA GLU A 89 -2.78 4.70 12.71
C GLU A 89 -2.70 5.55 11.43
N ARG A 90 -3.63 6.52 11.33
CA ARG A 90 -3.64 7.52 10.26
C ARG A 90 -2.43 8.45 10.38
N GLY A 91 -1.70 8.63 9.27
CA GLY A 91 -0.61 9.62 9.15
C GLY A 91 0.80 9.01 9.14
N LEU A 92 0.90 7.72 9.44
CA LEU A 92 2.07 6.89 9.17
C LEU A 92 1.76 6.07 7.91
N ALA A 93 2.76 5.50 7.25
CA ALA A 93 2.56 4.72 6.03
C ALA A 93 1.49 3.60 6.15
N GLY A 94 1.08 3.22 7.37
CA GLY A 94 -0.04 2.33 7.69
C GLY A 94 -1.45 2.94 7.54
N GLY A 95 -1.73 3.64 6.43
CA GLY A 95 -3.10 4.02 6.06
C GLY A 95 -3.97 2.83 5.64
N SER A 96 -4.89 3.05 4.70
CA SER A 96 -5.55 1.95 3.99
C SER A 96 -4.63 1.46 2.87
N ALA A 97 -4.00 0.30 3.05
CA ALA A 97 -3.18 -0.36 2.03
C ALA A 97 -4.07 -1.25 1.16
N LEU A 98 -4.04 -1.03 -0.16
CA LEU A 98 -4.82 -1.82 -1.13
C LEU A 98 -4.21 -3.19 -1.42
N GLU A 99 -2.91 -3.34 -1.18
CA GLU A 99 -2.10 -4.51 -1.49
C GLU A 99 -1.08 -4.72 -0.37
N THR A 100 -0.67 -5.97 -0.12
CA THR A 100 0.51 -6.23 0.72
C THR A 100 1.75 -5.97 -0.12
N ALA A 101 2.66 -5.12 0.36
CA ALA A 101 3.81 -4.68 -0.42
C ALA A 101 5.02 -4.37 0.48
N ILE A 102 6.19 -4.33 -0.14
CA ILE A 102 7.37 -3.68 0.43
C ILE A 102 7.65 -2.43 -0.39
N HIS A 103 7.72 -1.30 0.30
CA HIS A 103 8.09 -0.02 -0.27
C HIS A 103 9.52 0.33 0.08
N ILE A 104 10.20 1.02 -0.83
CA ILE A 104 11.47 1.67 -0.57
C ILE A 104 11.26 3.18 -0.57
N THR A 105 11.88 3.87 0.38
CA THR A 105 11.95 5.33 0.42
C THR A 105 13.39 5.77 0.63
N TYR A 106 13.86 6.72 -0.17
CA TYR A 106 15.20 7.28 -0.09
C TYR A 106 15.12 8.67 0.52
N PHE A 107 15.97 8.93 1.51
CA PHE A 107 16.07 10.20 2.21
C PHE A 107 17.45 10.81 2.03
N ASP A 108 17.52 12.14 1.96
CA ASP A 108 18.80 12.86 2.00
C ASP A 108 19.38 12.89 3.42
N ASN A 109 20.56 13.52 3.55
CA ASN A 109 21.25 13.68 4.82
C ASN A 109 20.55 14.63 5.81
N GLU A 110 19.52 15.35 5.38
CA GLU A 110 18.65 16.15 6.25
C GLU A 110 17.40 15.36 6.69
N GLY A 111 17.25 14.12 6.23
CA GLY A 111 16.11 13.26 6.51
C GLY A 111 14.88 13.61 5.67
N MET A 112 15.03 14.33 4.56
CA MET A 112 13.94 14.68 3.67
C MET A 112 13.74 13.59 2.62
N PRO A 113 12.51 13.13 2.36
CA PRO A 113 12.25 12.11 1.36
C PRO A 113 12.50 12.65 -0.05
N ILE A 114 13.42 12.00 -0.77
CA ILE A 114 13.80 12.36 -2.15
C ILE A 114 12.94 11.60 -3.16
N SER A 115 12.77 10.29 -2.93
CA SER A 115 12.05 9.39 -3.84
C SER A 115 11.61 8.11 -3.14
N GLY A 116 10.75 7.33 -3.80
CA GLY A 116 10.32 6.03 -3.30
C GLY A 116 9.41 5.32 -4.29
N HIS A 117 9.31 4.00 -4.16
CA HIS A 117 8.44 3.16 -4.97
C HIS A 117 8.15 1.83 -4.24
N SER A 118 7.22 1.02 -4.75
CA SER A 118 7.13 -0.38 -4.30
C SER A 118 8.29 -1.14 -4.93
N VAL A 119 8.94 -2.03 -4.19
CA VAL A 119 9.97 -2.95 -4.73
C VAL A 119 9.45 -4.37 -4.90
N SER A 120 8.41 -4.73 -4.15
CA SER A 120 7.74 -6.02 -4.29
C SER A 120 6.30 -5.91 -3.82
N LYS A 121 5.41 -6.66 -4.45
CA LYS A 121 3.97 -6.72 -4.12
C LYS A 121 3.51 -8.18 -4.05
N LEU A 122 2.64 -8.49 -3.10
CA LEU A 122 1.99 -9.79 -3.02
C LEU A 122 0.74 -9.77 -3.90
N MET A 123 0.78 -10.48 -5.02
CA MET A 123 -0.31 -10.60 -5.99
C MET A 123 -0.63 -12.09 -6.20
N ASP A 124 -1.90 -12.46 -6.06
CA ASP A 124 -2.36 -13.86 -6.20
C ASP A 124 -1.54 -14.87 -5.37
N GLY A 125 -1.13 -14.46 -4.16
CA GLY A 125 -0.34 -15.28 -3.24
C GLY A 125 1.14 -15.43 -3.64
N LYS A 126 1.64 -14.66 -4.60
CA LYS A 126 3.04 -14.64 -5.02
C LYS A 126 3.64 -13.24 -4.91
N TRP A 127 4.88 -13.17 -4.45
CA TRP A 127 5.65 -11.93 -4.49
C TRP A 127 6.12 -11.64 -5.90
N ILE A 128 5.78 -10.46 -6.40
CA ILE A 128 6.15 -9.94 -7.71
C ILE A 128 7.01 -8.71 -7.49
N ASP A 129 8.27 -8.79 -7.93
CA ASP A 129 9.18 -7.65 -7.89
C ASP A 129 8.70 -6.59 -8.89
N THR A 130 8.67 -5.33 -8.44
CA THR A 130 8.19 -4.21 -9.25
C THR A 130 9.37 -3.44 -9.86
N PRO A 131 9.31 -3.06 -11.15
CA PRO A 131 10.39 -2.33 -11.83
C PRO A 131 10.65 -0.93 -11.27
#